data_AF-A0A3P6RKX5-F1
#
_entry.id   AF-A0A3P6RKX5-F1
#
_cell.length_a   1.000
_cell.length_b   1.000
_cell.length_c   1.000
_cell.angle_alpha   90.00
_cell.angle_beta   90.00
_cell.angle_gamma   90.00
#
_symmetry.space_group_name_H-M   'P 1'
#
loop_
_entity.id
_entity.type
_entity.pdbx_description
1 polymer ?
#
loop_
_entity_poly.entity_id
_entity_poly.type
_entity_poly.pdbx_seq_one_letter_code
_entity_poly.pdbx_strand_id
1 'polypeptide(L)'
;MSLRKTQLKTKNFEPNLVPKKENDWDELEKLLENIDEKVDEPEEAPATPAPPKLENPCKDQVCGWGKECVVGKGGEPTCECISKCPPLDDDPFDQVCSNTNETFPSLCDLYRERCLCKRKSKECTNKANAKVHLEYLGPCKQLDTCTDELMAQFPTRMADWLFQVMRELKKRRELHNMEWEELISEAESDDEKKHVYPVIWKFCDLDIKPHDKHVSHHELIPITAPVIPMESCIKPFLESCDANNDGNISIMEWGKCLGLKEGQQLVQYFSLSSLKLAICFCCSNIKNR
;
A
#
# COMPACT_ATOMS: atom_id res chain seq x y z
N MET A 1 13.58 -19.31 73.67
CA MET A 1 14.64 -19.06 72.67
C MET A 1 14.19 -17.88 71.81
N SER A 2 14.48 -16.65 72.24
CA SER A 2 15.59 -15.80 71.77
C SER A 2 15.49 -15.39 70.30
N LEU A 3 15.00 -14.17 70.05
CA LEU A 3 15.46 -13.33 68.95
C LEU A 3 15.49 -11.87 69.45
N ARG A 4 16.69 -11.37 69.75
CA ARG A 4 17.03 -9.94 69.95
C ARG A 4 17.04 -9.29 68.55
N LYS A 5 16.31 -8.19 68.31
CA LYS A 5 16.74 -6.77 68.43
C LYS A 5 18.02 -6.49 67.61
N THR A 6 18.15 -5.48 66.75
CA THR A 6 17.52 -4.15 66.68
C THR A 6 18.05 -3.36 65.46
N GLN A 7 17.17 -2.52 64.90
CA GLN A 7 17.36 -1.20 64.27
C GLN A 7 18.40 -0.96 63.15
N LEU A 8 17.87 -0.59 61.99
CA LEU A 8 18.55 0.16 60.92
C LEU A 8 18.36 1.67 61.15
N LYS A 9 19.47 2.42 61.23
CA LYS A 9 19.52 3.86 61.02
C LYS A 9 20.47 4.17 59.85
N THR A 10 19.95 5.04 59.00
CA THR A 10 20.50 5.77 57.85
C THR A 10 22.02 5.95 57.75
N LYS A 11 22.55 5.72 56.53
CA LYS A 11 23.74 6.37 55.98
C LYS A 11 23.42 6.88 54.58
N ASN A 12 23.76 8.15 54.33
CA ASN A 12 23.74 8.80 53.02
C ASN A 12 24.70 8.10 52.06
N PHE A 13 24.30 7.95 50.80
CA PHE A 13 25.17 7.49 49.71
C PHE A 13 24.95 8.37 48.48
N GLU A 14 26.02 9.01 48.05
CA GLU A 14 26.13 9.83 46.84
C GLU A 14 25.96 8.97 45.57
N PRO A 15 25.45 9.54 44.46
CA PRO A 15 25.18 8.78 43.25
C PRO A 15 26.49 8.51 42.49
N ASN A 16 26.93 7.25 42.47
CA ASN A 16 28.00 6.82 41.57
C ASN A 16 27.45 6.51 40.17
N LEU A 17 28.14 7.12 39.21
CA LEU A 17 27.96 7.05 37.77
C LEU A 17 28.02 5.60 37.27
N VAL A 18 26.94 5.17 36.61
CA VAL A 18 26.96 3.99 35.74
C VAL A 18 27.44 4.44 34.36
N PRO A 19 28.46 3.80 33.77
CA PRO A 19 29.03 4.20 32.49
C PRO A 19 27.99 4.02 31.36
N LYS A 20 27.82 5.06 30.55
CA LYS A 20 27.06 5.02 29.30
C LYS A 20 27.78 4.04 28.35
N LYS A 21 27.03 3.03 27.90
CA LYS A 21 27.40 2.24 26.73
C LYS A 21 27.11 3.15 25.53
N GLU A 22 28.16 3.71 24.96
CA GLU A 22 28.11 4.52 23.73
C GLU A 22 27.56 3.68 22.58
N ASN A 23 26.87 4.37 21.69
CA ASN A 23 26.00 3.79 20.68
C ASN A 23 26.84 3.26 19.50
N ASP A 24 26.55 2.03 19.09
CA ASP A 24 27.00 1.38 17.84
C ASP A 24 26.65 2.18 16.55
N TRP A 25 25.96 3.31 16.70
CA TRP A 25 25.58 4.23 15.64
C TRP A 25 26.66 5.28 15.35
N ASP A 26 27.56 5.58 16.31
CA ASP A 26 28.67 6.55 16.13
C ASP A 26 29.85 5.96 15.33
N GLU A 27 29.91 4.63 15.18
CA GLU A 27 30.93 3.94 14.37
C GLU A 27 30.51 3.86 12.88
N LEU A 28 29.21 3.74 12.60
CA LEU A 28 28.68 3.73 11.24
C LEU A 28 28.74 5.13 10.58
N GLU A 29 28.54 6.19 11.36
CA GLU A 29 28.58 7.58 10.86
C GLU A 29 30.01 7.98 10.45
N LYS A 30 31.03 7.52 11.20
CA LYS A 30 32.45 7.70 10.85
C LYS A 30 32.91 6.90 9.62
N LEU A 31 32.19 5.86 9.22
CA LEU A 31 32.47 5.11 7.99
C LEU A 31 31.86 5.79 6.76
N LEU A 32 30.77 6.54 6.93
CA LEU A 32 30.09 7.27 5.85
C LEU A 32 30.76 8.63 5.55
N GLU A 33 31.34 9.29 6.55
CA GLU A 33 32.07 10.55 6.37
C GLU A 33 33.44 10.39 5.66
N ASN A 34 33.92 9.16 5.46
CA ASN A 34 35.18 8.87 4.76
C ASN A 34 35.01 8.57 3.26
N ILE A 35 33.81 8.72 2.69
CA ILE A 35 33.56 8.47 1.26
C ILE A 35 33.52 9.77 0.43
N ASP A 36 33.35 10.94 1.07
CA ASP A 36 33.10 12.21 0.36
C ASP A 36 34.25 13.23 0.32
N GLU A 37 35.46 12.94 0.81
CA GLU A 37 36.60 13.84 0.59
C GLU A 37 37.91 13.15 0.18
N LYS A 38 38.39 13.56 -1.01
CA LYS A 38 39.73 13.44 -1.61
C LYS A 38 40.02 12.20 -2.46
N VAL A 39 39.44 12.21 -3.67
CA VAL A 39 40.22 11.80 -4.84
C VAL A 39 40.98 13.05 -5.29
N ASP A 40 42.27 13.11 -4.95
CA ASP A 40 43.19 14.13 -5.43
C ASP A 40 43.15 14.16 -6.97
N GLU A 41 42.87 15.35 -7.53
CA GLU A 41 43.08 15.65 -8.94
C GLU A 41 44.57 15.43 -9.28
N PRO A 42 44.93 14.55 -10.23
CA PRO A 42 46.24 14.61 -10.83
C PRO A 42 46.30 15.86 -11.73
N GLU A 43 47.39 16.61 -11.61
CA GLU A 43 47.75 17.74 -12.47
C GLU A 43 47.36 17.55 -13.94
N GLU A 44 46.82 18.62 -14.54
CA GLU A 44 46.39 18.72 -15.93
C GLU A 44 47.45 18.16 -16.92
N ALA A 45 47.19 16.96 -17.43
CA ALA A 45 47.66 16.52 -18.73
C ALA A 45 46.63 16.93 -19.80
N PRO A 46 47.03 17.22 -21.06
CA PRO A 46 46.18 17.89 -22.03
C PRO A 46 44.91 17.08 -22.32
N ALA A 47 43.76 17.74 -22.17
CA ALA A 47 42.43 17.17 -22.27
C ALA A 47 42.19 16.49 -23.63
N THR A 48 42.11 15.16 -23.62
CA THR A 48 41.33 14.42 -24.61
C THR A 48 39.85 14.47 -24.19
N PRO A 49 38.90 14.79 -25.09
CA PRO A 49 37.49 14.84 -24.72
C PRO A 49 37.03 13.46 -24.25
N ALA A 50 36.50 13.38 -23.03
CA ALA A 50 35.83 12.19 -22.54
C ALA A 50 34.68 11.83 -23.48
N PRO A 51 34.51 10.56 -23.86
CA PRO A 51 33.40 10.15 -24.71
C PRO A 51 32.06 10.48 -24.03
N PRO A 52 31.02 10.86 -24.79
CA PRO A 52 29.72 11.17 -24.22
C PRO A 52 29.22 9.96 -23.42
N LYS A 53 28.81 10.18 -22.16
CA LYS A 53 28.14 9.16 -21.37
C LYS A 53 26.87 8.76 -22.12
N LEU A 54 26.87 7.59 -22.74
CA LEU A 54 25.67 6.96 -23.29
C LEU A 54 24.77 6.64 -22.11
N GLU A 55 23.79 7.50 -21.84
CA GLU A 55 22.74 7.21 -20.86
C GLU A 55 21.96 5.98 -21.34
N ASN A 56 21.70 5.05 -20.42
CA ASN A 56 20.92 3.85 -20.74
C ASN A 56 19.51 4.27 -21.18
N PRO A 57 19.07 3.96 -22.41
CA PRO A 57 17.74 4.33 -22.91
C PRO A 57 16.57 3.79 -22.06
N CYS A 58 16.83 2.75 -21.27
CA CYS A 58 15.86 2.16 -20.35
C CYS A 58 15.80 2.79 -18.97
N LYS A 59 16.67 3.77 -18.64
CA LYS A 59 16.76 4.36 -17.30
C LYS A 59 15.43 4.99 -16.84
N ASP A 60 14.79 5.74 -17.74
CA ASP A 60 13.54 6.46 -17.45
C ASP A 60 12.32 5.85 -18.15
N GLN A 61 12.50 4.74 -18.89
CA GLN A 61 11.41 4.06 -19.58
C GLN A 61 10.59 3.22 -18.60
N VAL A 62 9.38 3.68 -18.30
CA VAL A 62 8.42 2.90 -17.52
C VAL A 62 7.69 1.91 -18.43
N CYS A 63 7.74 0.64 -18.08
CA CYS A 63 6.99 -0.43 -18.76
C CYS A 63 5.79 -0.87 -17.91
N GLY A 64 4.69 -1.21 -18.58
CA GLY A 64 3.51 -1.77 -17.90
C GLY A 64 3.80 -3.14 -17.28
N TRP A 65 2.91 -3.65 -16.43
CA TRP A 65 3.17 -4.87 -15.65
C TRP A 65 3.48 -6.11 -16.50
N GLY A 66 4.35 -6.95 -15.94
CA GLY A 66 4.84 -8.16 -16.59
C GLY A 66 5.81 -7.87 -17.73
N LYS A 67 6.27 -6.62 -17.87
CA LYS A 67 7.22 -6.19 -18.89
C LYS A 67 8.46 -5.54 -18.27
N GLU A 68 9.58 -5.70 -18.97
CA GLU A 68 10.84 -5.05 -18.68
C GLU A 68 11.32 -4.26 -19.90
N CYS A 69 12.11 -3.21 -19.67
CA CYS A 69 12.71 -2.45 -20.75
C CYS A 69 13.95 -3.16 -21.28
N VAL A 70 13.99 -3.39 -22.59
CA VAL A 70 15.13 -3.93 -23.31
C VAL A 70 15.52 -2.98 -24.44
N VAL A 71 16.83 -2.79 -24.63
CA VAL A 71 17.37 -1.95 -25.71
C VAL A 71 17.37 -2.78 -26.99
N GLY A 72 16.57 -2.35 -27.97
CA GLY A 72 16.48 -3.00 -29.27
C GLY A 72 17.75 -2.82 -30.12
N LYS A 73 17.81 -3.50 -31.26
CA LYS A 73 18.98 -3.48 -32.16
C LYS A 73 19.34 -2.08 -32.70
N GLY A 74 18.38 -1.15 -32.71
CA GLY A 74 18.57 0.24 -33.13
C GLY A 74 18.98 1.19 -32.01
N GLY A 75 19.19 0.71 -30.78
CA GLY A 75 19.45 1.55 -29.61
C GLY A 75 18.18 2.13 -28.97
N GLU A 76 16.99 1.82 -29.49
CA GLU A 76 15.71 2.30 -28.96
C GLU A 76 15.22 1.44 -27.78
N PRO A 77 14.67 2.03 -26.71
CA PRO A 77 14.09 1.29 -25.60
C PRO A 77 12.75 0.65 -26.00
N THR A 78 12.56 -0.62 -25.67
CA THR A 78 11.33 -1.36 -25.97
C THR A 78 10.86 -2.16 -24.76
N CYS A 79 9.55 -2.23 -24.52
CA CYS A 79 9.00 -2.99 -23.40
C CYS A 79 8.64 -4.42 -23.84
N GLU A 80 9.44 -5.40 -23.41
CA GLU A 80 9.20 -6.82 -23.66
C GLU A 80 8.69 -7.54 -22.42
N CYS A 81 8.17 -8.76 -22.56
CA CYS A 81 7.74 -9.50 -21.38
C CYS A 81 8.96 -9.86 -20.54
N ILE A 82 8.80 -9.83 -19.22
CA ILE A 82 9.87 -10.21 -18.28
C ILE A 82 10.39 -11.59 -18.67
N SER A 83 11.69 -11.66 -18.91
CA SER A 83 12.39 -12.87 -19.31
C SER A 83 12.41 -13.88 -18.16
N LYS A 84 12.78 -13.44 -16.95
CA LYS A 84 12.85 -14.27 -15.75
C LYS A 84 12.53 -13.45 -14.50
N CYS A 85 11.72 -14.01 -13.61
CA CYS A 85 11.43 -13.41 -12.30
C CYS A 85 12.56 -13.66 -11.29
N PRO A 86 12.74 -12.78 -10.29
CA PRO A 86 13.73 -12.97 -9.23
C PRO A 86 13.55 -14.33 -8.54
N PRO A 87 14.66 -14.98 -8.13
CA PRO A 87 14.56 -16.20 -7.33
C PRO A 87 13.90 -15.88 -5.98
N LEU A 88 13.06 -16.79 -5.52
CA LEU A 88 12.33 -16.70 -4.26
C LEU A 88 12.79 -17.84 -3.35
N ASP A 89 12.70 -17.63 -2.03
CA ASP A 89 13.07 -18.62 -1.02
C ASP A 89 11.87 -19.54 -0.65
N ASP A 90 10.93 -19.71 -1.58
CA ASP A 90 9.67 -20.44 -1.42
C ASP A 90 8.80 -19.97 -0.23
N ASP A 91 8.86 -18.67 0.11
CA ASP A 91 7.98 -18.07 1.13
C ASP A 91 6.52 -18.08 0.63
N PRO A 92 5.56 -18.70 1.36
CA PRO A 92 4.14 -18.65 1.02
C PRO A 92 3.57 -17.23 0.91
N PHE A 93 4.18 -16.22 1.53
CA PHE A 93 3.76 -14.82 1.44
C PHE A 93 4.14 -14.17 0.10
N ASP A 94 5.09 -14.73 -0.64
CA ASP A 94 5.42 -14.26 -1.99
C ASP A 94 4.38 -14.69 -3.03
N GLN A 95 3.68 -15.80 -2.75
CA GLN A 95 2.67 -16.36 -3.64
C GLN A 95 1.46 -15.44 -3.80
N VAL A 96 0.75 -15.60 -4.92
CA VAL A 96 -0.45 -14.81 -5.20
C VAL A 96 -1.56 -15.65 -5.81
N CYS A 97 -2.80 -15.30 -5.52
CA CYS A 97 -3.97 -15.91 -6.13
C CYS A 97 -4.52 -15.03 -7.25
N SER A 98 -4.82 -15.64 -8.38
CA SER A 98 -5.41 -14.96 -9.53
C SER A 98 -6.94 -15.02 -9.54
N ASN A 99 -7.54 -14.16 -10.37
CA ASN A 99 -8.98 -14.13 -10.64
C ASN A 99 -9.54 -15.42 -11.28
N THR A 100 -8.66 -16.32 -11.74
CA THR A 100 -9.00 -17.65 -12.26
C THR A 100 -8.76 -18.78 -11.25
N ASN A 101 -8.55 -18.44 -9.97
CA ASN A 101 -8.28 -19.38 -8.88
C ASN A 101 -7.02 -20.24 -9.11
N GLU A 102 -6.05 -19.68 -9.83
CA GLU A 102 -4.72 -20.26 -10.03
C GLU A 102 -3.71 -19.54 -9.13
N THR A 103 -2.89 -20.30 -8.40
CA THR A 103 -1.82 -19.77 -7.55
C THR A 103 -0.55 -19.61 -8.36
N PHE A 104 0.02 -18.41 -8.34
CA PHE A 104 1.31 -18.11 -8.95
C PHE A 104 2.40 -18.00 -7.88
N PRO A 105 3.66 -18.35 -8.21
CA PRO A 105 4.79 -18.24 -7.27
C PRO A 105 5.03 -16.81 -6.79
N SER A 106 4.78 -15.82 -7.64
CA SER A 106 4.85 -14.41 -7.29
C SER A 106 3.97 -13.52 -8.15
N LEU A 107 3.84 -12.27 -7.72
CA LEU A 107 3.24 -11.20 -8.53
C LEU A 107 3.96 -11.02 -9.88
N CYS A 108 5.29 -11.18 -9.90
CA CYS A 108 6.07 -11.14 -11.14
C CYS A 108 5.63 -12.24 -12.10
N ASP A 109 5.52 -13.48 -11.61
CA ASP A 109 5.16 -14.64 -12.42
C ASP A 109 3.75 -14.52 -13.00
N LEU A 110 2.79 -14.03 -12.21
CA LEU A 110 1.42 -13.78 -12.64
C LEU A 110 1.38 -12.82 -13.84
N TYR A 111 2.03 -11.66 -13.74
CA TYR A 111 2.00 -10.68 -14.83
C TYR A 111 2.90 -11.04 -15.99
N ARG A 112 3.99 -11.77 -15.76
CA ARG A 112 4.81 -12.36 -16.82
C ARG A 112 3.97 -13.33 -17.66
N GLU A 113 3.24 -14.24 -17.03
CA GLU A 113 2.34 -15.18 -17.71
C GLU A 113 1.27 -14.41 -18.51
N ARG A 114 0.63 -13.40 -17.90
CA ARG A 114 -0.30 -12.52 -18.61
C ARG A 114 0.31 -11.93 -19.87
N CYS A 115 1.52 -11.39 -19.77
CA CYS A 115 2.22 -10.76 -20.88
C CYS A 115 2.49 -11.76 -22.01
N LEU A 116 3.04 -12.93 -21.67
CA LEU A 116 3.36 -14.00 -22.62
C LEU A 116 2.11 -14.49 -23.35
N CYS A 117 1.02 -14.72 -22.61
CA CYS A 117 -0.24 -15.19 -23.17
C CYS A 117 -0.93 -14.13 -24.03
N LYS A 118 -0.90 -12.84 -23.64
CA LYS A 118 -1.38 -11.73 -24.50
C LYS A 118 -0.62 -11.66 -25.82
N ARG A 119 0.70 -11.90 -25.80
CA ARG A 119 1.55 -11.93 -27.01
C ARG A 119 1.49 -13.25 -27.78
N LYS A 120 0.71 -14.23 -27.32
CA LYS A 120 0.64 -15.59 -27.89
C LYS A 120 2.03 -16.25 -28.01
N SER A 121 2.90 -15.99 -27.04
CA SER A 121 4.23 -16.62 -26.97
C SER A 121 4.09 -18.14 -26.82
N LYS A 122 5.10 -18.88 -27.27
CA LYS A 122 5.19 -20.33 -27.05
C LYS A 122 5.41 -20.70 -25.58
N GLU A 123 5.93 -19.76 -24.79
CA GLU A 123 6.15 -19.93 -23.34
C GLU A 123 4.89 -19.72 -22.51
N CYS A 124 3.79 -19.23 -23.11
CA CYS A 124 2.51 -19.15 -22.41
C CYS A 124 2.04 -20.55 -22.03
N THR A 125 1.80 -20.78 -20.75
CA THR A 125 1.36 -22.09 -20.25
C THR A 125 -0.13 -22.29 -20.47
N ASN A 126 -0.94 -21.24 -20.27
CA ASN A 126 -2.39 -21.29 -20.40
C ASN A 126 -2.93 -20.07 -21.14
N LYS A 127 -3.52 -20.27 -22.32
CA LYS A 127 -4.07 -19.17 -23.15
C LYS A 127 -5.15 -18.35 -22.45
N ALA A 128 -5.89 -18.93 -21.48
CA ALA A 128 -6.87 -18.20 -20.69
C ALA A 128 -6.22 -17.08 -19.85
N ASN A 129 -4.93 -17.22 -19.54
CA ASN A 129 -4.18 -16.27 -18.72
C ASN A 129 -3.86 -14.96 -19.46
N ALA A 130 -4.27 -14.80 -20.72
CA ALA A 130 -4.21 -13.51 -21.42
C ALA A 130 -4.99 -12.38 -20.70
N LYS A 131 -5.95 -12.72 -19.83
CA LYS A 131 -6.71 -11.75 -19.01
C LYS A 131 -6.50 -11.94 -17.49
N VAL A 132 -5.55 -12.78 -17.09
CA VAL A 132 -5.31 -13.04 -15.67
C VAL A 132 -4.90 -11.76 -14.95
N HIS A 133 -5.37 -11.57 -13.73
CA HIS A 133 -4.97 -10.49 -12.85
C HIS A 133 -4.95 -11.00 -11.42
N LEU A 134 -4.23 -10.26 -10.57
CA LEU A 134 -4.16 -10.53 -9.14
C LEU A 134 -5.55 -10.38 -8.52
N GLU A 135 -5.99 -11.38 -7.76
CA GLU A 135 -7.19 -11.32 -6.93
C GLU A 135 -6.82 -10.90 -5.50
N TYR A 136 -5.90 -11.64 -4.88
CA TYR A 136 -5.36 -11.34 -3.55
C TYR A 136 -3.94 -11.90 -3.36
N LEU A 137 -3.23 -11.34 -2.39
CA LEU A 137 -1.89 -11.79 -1.99
C LEU A 137 -1.98 -13.07 -1.14
N GLY A 138 -1.05 -13.99 -1.34
CA GLY A 138 -1.03 -15.34 -0.77
C GLY A 138 -1.59 -16.40 -1.74
N PRO A 139 -1.43 -17.70 -1.41
CA PRO A 139 -1.91 -18.79 -2.23
C PRO A 139 -3.43 -18.82 -2.33
N CYS A 140 -3.96 -19.37 -3.42
CA CYS A 140 -5.39 -19.58 -3.54
C CYS A 140 -5.90 -20.53 -2.46
N LYS A 141 -6.99 -20.13 -1.82
CA LYS A 141 -7.69 -20.91 -0.82
C LYS A 141 -9.15 -21.11 -1.19
N GLN A 142 -9.73 -22.14 -0.58
CA GLN A 142 -11.17 -22.36 -0.66
C GLN A 142 -11.88 -21.26 0.14
N LEU A 143 -12.61 -20.40 -0.57
CA LEU A 143 -13.51 -19.43 0.04
C LEU A 143 -14.90 -20.07 0.17
N ASP A 144 -15.58 -19.78 1.28
CA ASP A 144 -16.99 -20.11 1.43
C ASP A 144 -17.83 -19.30 0.44
N THR A 145 -19.06 -19.74 0.16
CA THR A 145 -19.98 -18.98 -0.69
C THR A 145 -20.49 -17.74 0.06
N CYS A 146 -20.47 -16.57 -0.58
CA CYS A 146 -21.18 -15.39 -0.07
C CYS A 146 -22.69 -15.58 -0.28
N THR A 147 -23.45 -15.76 0.80
CA THR A 147 -24.92 -15.85 0.74
C THR A 147 -25.56 -14.47 0.71
N ASP A 148 -26.83 -14.39 0.29
CA ASP A 148 -27.57 -13.13 0.26
C ASP A 148 -27.67 -12.47 1.65
N GLU A 149 -27.78 -13.27 2.72
CA GLU A 149 -27.81 -12.77 4.09
C GLU A 149 -26.46 -12.18 4.54
N LEU A 150 -25.35 -12.78 4.08
CA LEU A 150 -24.01 -12.26 4.30
C LEU A 150 -23.84 -10.97 3.50
N MET A 151 -24.17 -10.98 2.21
CA MET A 151 -24.07 -9.79 1.35
C MET A 151 -24.88 -8.62 1.90
N ALA A 152 -26.10 -8.84 2.41
CA ALA A 152 -26.92 -7.78 2.99
C ALA A 152 -26.29 -7.10 4.21
N GLN A 153 -25.44 -7.81 4.97
CA GLN A 153 -24.75 -7.26 6.15
C GLN A 153 -23.38 -6.67 5.82
N PHE A 154 -22.78 -7.11 4.70
CA PHE A 154 -21.40 -6.80 4.33
C PHE A 154 -21.08 -5.30 4.33
N PRO A 155 -21.87 -4.40 3.70
CA PRO A 155 -21.49 -2.99 3.58
C PRO A 155 -21.35 -2.30 4.93
N THR A 156 -22.30 -2.53 5.84
CA THR A 156 -22.28 -1.95 7.19
C THR A 156 -21.10 -2.50 7.99
N ARG A 157 -20.84 -3.81 7.91
CA ARG A 157 -19.71 -4.45 8.59
C ARG A 157 -18.37 -3.94 8.08
N MET A 158 -18.25 -3.71 6.78
CA MET A 158 -17.07 -3.11 6.16
C MET A 158 -16.85 -1.68 6.65
N ALA A 159 -17.90 -0.85 6.69
CA ALA A 159 -17.80 0.52 7.22
C ALA A 159 -17.40 0.55 8.71
N ASP A 160 -17.98 -0.32 9.53
CA ASP A 160 -17.59 -0.51 10.93
C ASP A 160 -16.13 -0.96 11.05
N TRP A 161 -15.68 -1.89 10.20
CA TRP A 161 -14.30 -2.35 10.19
C TRP A 161 -13.34 -1.22 9.83
N LEU A 162 -13.65 -0.41 8.81
CA LEU A 162 -12.85 0.77 8.44
C LEU A 162 -12.73 1.77 9.58
N PHE A 163 -13.82 2.01 10.33
CA PHE A 163 -13.78 2.82 11.53
C PHE A 163 -12.79 2.27 12.57
N GLN A 164 -12.82 0.96 12.82
CA GLN A 164 -11.88 0.34 13.76
C GLN A 164 -10.44 0.42 13.27
N VAL A 165 -10.18 0.18 11.99
CA VAL A 165 -8.84 0.31 11.39
C VAL A 165 -8.30 1.72 11.58
N MET A 166 -9.08 2.73 11.20
CA MET A 166 -8.68 4.14 11.34
C MET A 166 -8.42 4.52 12.80
N ARG A 167 -9.23 4.00 13.73
CA ARG A 167 -9.03 4.18 15.18
C ARG A 167 -7.75 3.53 15.69
N GLU A 168 -7.43 2.32 15.24
CA GLU A 168 -6.19 1.64 15.63
C GLU A 168 -4.95 2.33 15.04
N LEU A 169 -5.02 2.83 13.80
CA LEU A 169 -3.94 3.64 13.20
C LEU A 169 -3.69 4.92 14.01
N LYS A 170 -4.75 5.62 14.43
CA LYS A 170 -4.65 6.78 15.32
C LYS A 170 -3.94 6.43 16.64
N LYS A 171 -4.35 5.34 17.30
CA LYS A 171 -3.74 4.89 18.57
C LYS A 171 -2.25 4.58 18.43
N ARG A 172 -1.84 4.02 17.29
CA ARG A 172 -0.45 3.68 16.97
C ARG A 172 0.37 4.87 16.46
N ARG A 173 -0.27 6.03 16.24
CA ARG A 173 0.33 7.21 15.58
C ARG A 173 0.82 6.90 14.15
N GLU A 174 0.13 5.97 13.50
CA GLU A 174 0.35 5.56 12.11
C GLU A 174 -0.68 6.20 11.16
N LEU A 175 -1.71 6.87 11.71
CA LEU A 175 -2.63 7.68 10.92
C LEU A 175 -1.91 8.97 10.51
N HIS A 176 -1.33 8.96 9.32
CA HIS A 176 -0.67 10.13 8.79
C HIS A 176 -1.65 11.30 8.65
N ASN A 177 -1.15 12.51 8.92
CA ASN A 177 -1.88 13.79 8.93
C ASN A 177 -2.76 14.01 10.18
N MET A 178 -2.48 15.11 10.90
CA MET A 178 -3.18 15.50 12.14
C MET A 178 -4.68 15.72 11.92
N GLU A 179 -5.10 16.13 10.73
CA GLU A 179 -6.52 16.38 10.42
C GLU A 179 -7.35 15.09 10.42
N TRP A 180 -6.78 13.97 9.96
CA TRP A 180 -7.46 12.67 10.04
C TRP A 180 -7.63 12.21 11.49
N GLU A 181 -6.69 12.55 12.38
CA GLU A 181 -6.78 12.29 13.82
C GLU A 181 -7.92 13.09 14.49
N GLU A 182 -8.13 14.33 14.09
CA GLU A 182 -9.25 15.16 14.55
C GLU A 182 -10.58 14.59 14.08
N LEU A 183 -10.68 14.25 12.80
CA LEU A 183 -11.90 13.68 12.21
C LEU A 183 -12.30 12.36 12.88
N ILE A 184 -11.35 11.44 13.09
CA ILE A 184 -11.67 10.19 13.78
C ILE A 184 -12.06 10.43 15.25
N SER A 185 -11.51 11.46 15.92
CA SER A 185 -11.93 11.85 17.28
C SER A 185 -13.38 12.34 17.32
N GLU A 186 -13.80 13.09 16.30
CA GLU A 186 -15.18 13.53 16.14
C GLU A 186 -16.11 12.34 15.87
N ALA A 187 -15.71 11.43 14.98
CA ALA A 187 -16.46 10.20 14.67
C ALA A 187 -16.56 9.21 15.85
N GLU A 188 -15.64 9.25 16.81
CA GLU A 188 -15.75 8.47 18.05
C GLU A 188 -16.90 8.97 18.96
N SER A 189 -17.34 10.21 18.78
CA SER A 189 -18.38 10.86 19.61
C SER A 189 -19.71 11.07 18.89
N ASP A 190 -19.74 10.91 17.57
CA ASP A 190 -20.89 11.22 16.70
C ASP A 190 -21.19 10.06 15.75
N ASP A 191 -22.28 9.34 16.03
CA ASP A 191 -22.74 8.19 15.26
C ASP A 191 -23.08 8.53 13.79
N GLU A 192 -23.45 9.79 13.48
CA GLU A 192 -23.71 10.20 12.10
C GLU A 192 -22.42 10.30 11.28
N LYS A 193 -21.27 10.51 11.93
CA LYS A 193 -19.94 10.66 11.30
C LYS A 193 -19.11 9.39 11.37
N LYS A 194 -19.47 8.47 12.27
CA LYS A 194 -18.77 7.21 12.53
C LYS A 194 -18.38 6.45 11.26
N HIS A 195 -19.25 6.37 10.26
CA HIS A 195 -18.95 5.69 8.99
C HIS A 195 -18.49 6.65 7.89
N VAL A 196 -18.84 7.93 7.97
CA VAL A 196 -18.56 8.90 6.90
C VAL A 196 -17.06 9.11 6.74
N TYR A 197 -16.34 9.42 7.82
CA TYR A 197 -14.92 9.72 7.73
C TYR A 197 -14.06 8.50 7.36
N PRO A 198 -14.24 7.32 7.96
CA PRO A 198 -13.42 6.16 7.59
C PRO A 198 -13.67 5.67 6.16
N VAL A 199 -14.92 5.76 5.67
CA VAL A 199 -15.24 5.41 4.27
C VAL A 199 -14.53 6.34 3.30
N ILE A 200 -14.54 7.65 3.54
CA ILE A 200 -13.84 8.63 2.70
C ILE A 200 -12.32 8.47 2.83
N TRP A 201 -11.80 8.39 4.07
CA TRP A 201 -10.38 8.19 4.34
C TRP A 201 -9.85 6.98 3.58
N LYS A 202 -10.56 5.85 3.62
CA LYS A 202 -10.11 4.64 2.94
C LYS A 202 -10.07 4.80 1.43
N PHE A 203 -11.04 5.50 0.84
CA PHE A 203 -11.00 5.82 -0.59
C PHE A 203 -9.70 6.57 -0.94
N CYS A 204 -9.35 7.59 -0.16
CA CYS A 204 -8.15 8.39 -0.37
C CYS A 204 -6.84 7.62 -0.11
N ASP A 205 -6.88 6.64 0.78
CA ASP A 205 -5.77 5.73 1.06
C ASP A 205 -5.53 4.74 -0.10
N LEU A 206 -6.59 4.41 -0.86
CA LEU A 206 -6.51 3.51 -2.01
C LEU A 206 -6.19 4.26 -3.32
N ASP A 207 -6.77 5.44 -3.55
CA ASP A 207 -6.48 6.31 -4.69
C ASP A 207 -5.07 6.89 -4.53
N ILE A 208 -4.04 6.21 -5.05
CA ILE A 208 -2.63 6.57 -4.84
C ILE A 208 -1.91 7.02 -6.10
N LYS A 209 -1.96 6.25 -7.21
CA LYS A 209 -1.21 6.57 -8.44
C LYS A 209 -1.86 5.92 -9.68
N PRO A 210 -2.34 6.72 -10.66
CA PRO A 210 -2.50 8.16 -10.61
C PRO A 210 -3.62 8.54 -9.65
N HIS A 211 -3.47 9.69 -8.99
CA HIS A 211 -4.52 10.25 -8.18
C HIS A 211 -5.65 10.82 -9.06
N ASP A 212 -6.59 9.98 -9.47
CA ASP A 212 -7.58 10.30 -10.51
C ASP A 212 -9.02 10.27 -10.00
N LYS A 213 -9.22 10.14 -8.68
CA LYS A 213 -10.53 10.05 -8.01
C LYS A 213 -11.33 8.81 -8.41
N HIS A 214 -10.64 7.80 -8.93
CA HIS A 214 -11.18 6.49 -9.17
C HIS A 214 -10.25 5.49 -8.47
N VAL A 215 -10.83 4.41 -7.97
CA VAL A 215 -10.04 3.32 -7.41
C VAL A 215 -10.12 2.18 -8.41
N SER A 216 -8.98 1.89 -9.05
CA SER A 216 -8.86 0.78 -9.99
C SER A 216 -8.82 -0.56 -9.26
N HIS A 217 -9.06 -1.66 -9.98
CA HIS A 217 -8.93 -3.01 -9.42
C HIS A 217 -7.60 -3.25 -8.66
N HIS A 218 -6.51 -2.62 -9.10
CA HIS A 218 -5.20 -2.84 -8.48
C HIS A 218 -5.03 -2.05 -7.20
N GLU A 219 -5.67 -0.90 -7.11
CA GLU A 219 -5.72 -0.12 -5.88
C GLU A 219 -6.64 -0.77 -4.84
N LEU A 220 -7.57 -1.64 -5.25
CA LEU A 220 -8.40 -2.44 -4.32
C LEU A 220 -7.65 -3.62 -3.68
N ILE A 221 -6.47 -4.03 -4.19
CA ILE A 221 -5.73 -5.19 -3.66
C ILE A 221 -5.53 -5.17 -2.14
N PRO A 222 -5.16 -4.04 -1.49
CA PRO A 222 -5.02 -3.99 -0.03
C PRO A 222 -6.30 -4.30 0.74
N ILE A 223 -7.48 -4.11 0.12
CA ILE A 223 -8.79 -4.43 0.71
C ILE A 223 -9.40 -5.74 0.21
N THR A 224 -8.72 -6.47 -0.67
CA THR A 224 -9.05 -7.87 -0.98
C THR A 224 -8.27 -8.85 -0.12
N ALA A 225 -7.48 -8.33 0.84
CA ALA A 225 -6.71 -9.15 1.76
C ALA A 225 -7.62 -10.10 2.57
N PRO A 226 -7.26 -11.40 2.65
CA PRO A 226 -7.98 -12.43 3.41
C PRO A 226 -8.22 -12.19 4.91
N VAL A 227 -7.70 -11.09 5.46
CA VAL A 227 -7.83 -10.76 6.89
C VAL A 227 -9.10 -9.94 7.15
N ILE A 228 -9.86 -9.62 6.10
CA ILE A 228 -11.08 -8.81 6.18
C ILE A 228 -12.28 -9.72 6.46
N PRO A 229 -13.19 -9.32 7.38
CA PRO A 229 -14.39 -10.08 7.66
C PRO A 229 -15.19 -10.39 6.39
N MET A 230 -15.75 -11.60 6.29
CA MET A 230 -16.64 -11.99 5.18
C MET A 230 -15.94 -11.89 3.81
N GLU A 231 -14.71 -12.37 3.74
CA GLU A 231 -13.83 -12.34 2.56
C GLU A 231 -14.48 -12.84 1.26
N SER A 232 -15.37 -13.83 1.35
CA SER A 232 -16.12 -14.33 0.21
C SER A 232 -17.04 -13.31 -0.43
N CYS A 233 -17.45 -12.29 0.33
CA CYS A 233 -18.34 -11.23 -0.13
C CYS A 233 -17.60 -10.00 -0.67
N ILE A 234 -16.29 -9.86 -0.44
CA ILE A 234 -15.53 -8.67 -0.86
C ILE A 234 -15.62 -8.47 -2.37
N LYS A 235 -15.24 -9.50 -3.14
CA LYS A 235 -15.26 -9.45 -4.60
C LYS A 235 -16.66 -9.13 -5.16
N PRO A 236 -17.71 -9.92 -4.88
CA PRO A 236 -19.03 -9.64 -5.43
C PRO A 236 -19.60 -8.29 -4.94
N PHE A 237 -19.21 -7.83 -3.75
CA PHE A 237 -19.56 -6.49 -3.28
C PHE A 237 -18.89 -5.41 -4.13
N LEU A 238 -17.57 -5.46 -4.33
CA LEU A 238 -16.83 -4.47 -5.13
C LEU A 238 -17.30 -4.45 -6.58
N GLU A 239 -17.59 -5.62 -7.17
CA GLU A 239 -18.19 -5.72 -8.50
C GLU A 239 -19.59 -5.08 -8.56
N SER A 240 -20.38 -5.16 -7.48
CA SER A 240 -21.69 -4.49 -7.40
C SER A 240 -21.59 -2.97 -7.23
N CYS A 241 -20.43 -2.47 -6.80
CA CYS A 241 -20.18 -1.04 -6.62
C CYS A 241 -19.85 -0.31 -7.92
N ASP A 242 -19.27 -1.00 -8.90
CA ASP A 242 -19.03 -0.48 -10.24
C ASP A 242 -20.36 -0.42 -11.03
N ALA A 243 -21.20 0.57 -10.68
CA ALA A 243 -22.57 0.68 -11.17
C ALA A 243 -22.65 1.08 -12.64
N ASN A 244 -21.65 1.83 -13.13
CA ASN A 244 -21.52 2.21 -14.53
C ASN A 244 -20.72 1.18 -15.36
N ASN A 245 -20.12 0.17 -14.71
CA ASN A 245 -19.36 -0.93 -15.29
C ASN A 245 -18.17 -0.44 -16.15
N ASP A 246 -17.47 0.59 -15.66
CA ASP A 246 -16.30 1.17 -16.30
C ASP A 246 -14.96 0.54 -15.85
N GLY A 247 -15.02 -0.38 -14.88
CA GLY A 247 -13.89 -1.10 -14.33
C GLY A 247 -13.18 -0.39 -13.19
N ASN A 248 -13.67 0.78 -12.77
CA ASN A 248 -13.19 1.53 -11.63
C ASN A 248 -14.34 1.89 -10.69
N ILE A 249 -14.01 2.21 -9.44
CA ILE A 249 -15.01 2.65 -8.45
C ILE A 249 -14.77 4.14 -8.19
N SER A 250 -15.73 4.98 -8.54
CA SER A 250 -15.71 6.39 -8.18
C SER A 250 -16.02 6.61 -6.70
N ILE A 251 -15.67 7.78 -6.15
CA ILE A 251 -16.00 8.12 -4.75
C ILE A 251 -17.51 8.09 -4.46
N MET A 252 -18.33 8.39 -5.48
CA MET A 252 -19.79 8.39 -5.36
C MET A 252 -20.32 6.96 -5.27
N GLU A 253 -19.82 6.06 -6.12
CA GLU A 253 -20.14 4.64 -6.07
C GLU A 253 -19.69 4.01 -4.77
N TRP A 254 -18.43 4.22 -4.37
CA TRP A 254 -17.86 3.74 -3.12
C TRP A 254 -18.70 4.16 -1.91
N GLY A 255 -19.01 5.45 -1.80
CA GLY A 255 -19.82 5.99 -0.71
C GLY A 255 -21.23 5.41 -0.68
N LYS A 256 -21.90 5.33 -1.84
CA LYS A 256 -23.24 4.74 -1.95
C LYS A 256 -23.24 3.27 -1.57
N CYS A 257 -22.25 2.52 -2.03
CA CYS A 257 -22.09 1.11 -1.73
C CYS A 257 -21.97 0.83 -0.23
N LEU A 258 -21.23 1.68 0.49
CA LEU A 258 -21.03 1.58 1.94
C LEU A 258 -22.12 2.29 2.76
N GLY A 259 -23.26 2.61 2.14
CA GLY A 259 -24.46 3.08 2.83
C GLY A 259 -24.46 4.57 3.17
N LEU A 260 -23.60 5.38 2.54
CA LEU A 260 -23.69 6.84 2.66
C LEU A 260 -24.92 7.33 1.88
N LYS A 261 -25.80 8.12 2.53
CA LYS A 261 -27.09 8.52 1.94
C LYS A 261 -26.92 9.60 0.87
N GLU A 262 -27.42 9.35 -0.34
CA GLU A 262 -27.52 10.38 -1.39
C GLU A 262 -28.63 11.39 -1.01
N GLY A 263 -28.26 12.66 -0.75
CA GLY A 263 -29.24 13.76 -0.69
C GLY A 263 -29.11 14.78 0.45
N GLN A 264 -28.44 14.44 1.56
CA GLN A 264 -28.13 15.38 2.66
C GLN A 264 -26.73 15.16 3.24
N GLN A 265 -26.05 14.14 2.75
CA GLN A 265 -24.75 13.74 3.20
C GLN A 265 -23.77 14.15 2.09
N LEU A 266 -23.67 13.46 0.95
CA LEU A 266 -22.68 13.79 -0.11
C LEU A 266 -22.70 15.24 -0.65
N VAL A 267 -23.86 15.89 -0.74
CA VAL A 267 -23.98 17.29 -1.22
C VAL A 267 -23.80 18.31 -0.10
N GLN A 268 -24.20 17.99 1.14
CA GLN A 268 -23.96 18.81 2.34
C GLN A 268 -22.51 18.64 2.87
N TYR A 269 -21.82 17.57 2.46
CA TYR A 269 -20.40 17.30 2.71
C TYR A 269 -19.47 18.28 1.99
N PHE A 270 -19.94 18.91 0.90
CA PHE A 270 -19.26 20.06 0.31
C PHE A 270 -19.48 21.37 1.13
N SER A 271 -20.31 21.36 2.18
CA SER A 271 -20.68 22.55 2.95
C SER A 271 -20.13 22.58 4.39
N LEU A 272 -19.69 21.45 4.96
CA LEU A 272 -19.16 21.37 6.34
C LEU A 272 -17.64 21.65 6.35
N SER A 273 -17.18 22.61 7.13
CA SER A 273 -15.76 23.05 7.17
C SER A 273 -14.78 21.90 7.42
N SER A 274 -15.06 20.98 8.34
CA SER A 274 -14.18 19.85 8.69
C SER A 274 -14.12 18.76 7.62
N LEU A 275 -15.19 18.56 6.84
CA LEU A 275 -15.26 17.51 5.82
C LEU A 275 -14.92 18.03 4.41
N LYS A 276 -15.14 19.32 4.14
CA LYS A 276 -14.50 20.04 3.03
C LYS A 276 -12.98 19.95 3.18
N LEU A 277 -12.48 20.00 4.42
CA LEU A 277 -11.10 19.69 4.78
C LEU A 277 -10.77 18.25 4.37
N ALA A 278 -11.45 17.23 4.88
CA ALA A 278 -11.19 15.81 4.54
C ALA A 278 -11.15 15.52 3.03
N ILE A 279 -12.13 16.02 2.26
CA ILE A 279 -12.23 15.83 0.80
C ILE A 279 -11.24 16.72 0.04
N CYS A 280 -11.02 17.97 0.47
CA CYS A 280 -9.93 18.79 -0.10
C CYS A 280 -8.58 18.16 0.19
N PHE A 281 -8.37 17.52 1.35
CA PHE A 281 -7.13 16.87 1.71
C PHE A 281 -6.93 15.56 1.00
N CYS A 282 -7.99 14.77 0.81
CA CYS A 282 -8.03 13.73 -0.20
C CYS A 282 -7.49 14.32 -1.50
N CYS A 283 -8.09 15.41 -2.01
CA CYS A 283 -7.69 16.09 -3.24
C CYS A 283 -6.36 16.90 -3.21
N SER A 284 -5.73 17.13 -2.05
CA SER A 284 -4.56 18.01 -1.88
C SER A 284 -3.30 17.25 -1.47
N ASN A 285 -3.43 16.14 -0.72
CA ASN A 285 -2.36 15.14 -0.62
C ASN A 285 -2.09 14.50 -1.99
N ILE A 286 -3.10 14.46 -2.87
CA ILE A 286 -3.00 14.12 -4.29
C ILE A 286 -1.95 14.94 -5.06
N LYS A 287 -1.68 16.19 -4.64
CA LYS A 287 -0.74 17.09 -5.35
C LYS A 287 0.67 17.14 -4.74
N ASN A 288 0.88 16.59 -3.55
CA ASN A 288 2.10 16.80 -2.77
C ASN A 288 2.87 15.49 -2.43
N ARG A 289 2.59 14.37 -3.12
CA ARG A 289 3.35 13.10 -3.03
C ARG A 289 3.69 12.53 -4.40
#